data_AF-A0A8B6EHH4-F1
#
_entry.id   AF-A0A8B6EHH4-F1
#
_cell.length_a   1.000
_cell.length_b   1.000
_cell.length_c   1.000
_cell.angle_alpha   90.00
_cell.angle_beta   90.00
_cell.angle_gamma   90.00
#
_symmetry.space_group_name_H-M   'P 1'
#
loop_
_entity.id
_entity.type
_entity.pdbx_description
1 polymer ?
#
loop_
_entity_poly.entity_id
_entity_poly.type
_entity_poly.pdbx_seq_one_letter_code
_entity_poly.pdbx_strand_id
1 'polypeptide(L)'
;MTFYIKNNITQLDEDQHMAEENNIPFLDCSFTSCNEETSTQKLFVTAETSIENLIKRVINHGKVCKSQLHLYSTDIKGHVGVCKLKCEEKHELLWSSSPYMGDKYLCNLRMSHGFYVSGILPNQYSRFCQASNIGTIGETTLNSIFQKYAPVVSQLVKESYETALLEEIASYEELQEGIDIVTDARHGTRKNSMYTDVVCLGARTHKVLRVETISKVDCTSAQKHELIGTERIYEYFKNLRDEYEVKIRVHCHDRNTSVNKFIRINGIDTESTNDTWHATKNIAKEIKTICSGPRYKEGQTWHPELSDKAASIKTHLYWAMKNCNKDPVKLKLSLLNIVEHYKNNHEHCSELSRCKTDSNYEPTKYLIKDPKAEMLLGRALMNTQVYKSPTDYVHCMDSYYVESFNNAILQYHDKRINFSKQVYILRTNLAVLDWNEHVNRQTTSLKTVQDAKNPRRQVKVKVLKRKSYNMWSEIWDQLVQIYLDL
;
A
#
# COMPACT_ATOMS: atom_id res chain seq x y z
N MET A 1 24.93 21.74 -12.78
CA MET A 1 24.05 22.79 -12.19
C MET A 1 23.80 23.94 -13.16
N THR A 2 24.78 24.35 -13.97
CA THR A 2 24.65 25.35 -15.05
C THR A 2 23.63 25.01 -16.15
N PHE A 3 23.15 23.77 -16.23
CA PHE A 3 22.22 23.31 -17.28
C PHE A 3 20.76 23.76 -17.05
N TYR A 4 20.29 23.80 -15.79
CA TYR A 4 18.88 24.11 -15.49
C TYR A 4 18.55 25.60 -15.64
N ILE A 5 19.42 26.49 -15.14
CA ILE A 5 19.20 27.94 -15.27
C ILE A 5 19.42 28.40 -16.71
N LYS A 6 20.44 27.87 -17.42
CA LYS A 6 20.67 28.21 -18.83
C LYS A 6 19.47 27.87 -19.72
N ASN A 7 18.87 26.69 -19.56
CA ASN A 7 17.70 26.31 -20.36
C ASN A 7 16.52 27.26 -20.14
N ASN A 8 16.27 27.68 -18.91
CA ASN A 8 15.21 28.64 -18.60
C ASN A 8 15.52 30.03 -19.15
N ILE A 9 16.78 30.47 -19.12
CA ILE A 9 17.22 31.73 -19.73
C ILE A 9 17.06 31.68 -21.26
N THR A 10 17.43 30.59 -21.93
CA THR A 10 17.19 30.44 -23.38
C THR A 10 15.71 30.45 -23.75
N GLN A 11 14.84 29.88 -22.91
CA GLN A 11 13.40 29.92 -23.16
C GLN A 11 12.83 31.34 -22.99
N LEU A 12 13.42 32.14 -22.09
CA LEU A 12 13.08 33.56 -21.95
C LEU A 12 13.60 34.41 -23.10
N ASP A 13 14.78 34.10 -23.65
CA ASP A 13 15.30 34.76 -24.85
C ASP A 13 14.38 34.50 -26.05
N GLU A 14 13.80 33.30 -26.16
CA GLU A 14 12.77 32.95 -27.17
C GLU A 14 11.47 33.72 -26.94
N ASP A 15 10.96 33.77 -25.69
CA ASP A 15 9.74 34.52 -25.34
C ASP A 15 9.91 36.03 -25.55
N GLN A 16 11.10 36.57 -25.27
CA GLN A 16 11.45 37.96 -25.50
C GLN A 16 11.50 38.29 -26.99
N HIS A 17 12.12 37.42 -27.80
CA HIS A 17 12.10 37.55 -29.26
C HIS A 17 10.66 37.55 -29.82
N MET A 18 9.80 36.66 -29.32
CA MET A 18 8.38 36.64 -29.72
C MET A 18 7.62 37.89 -29.27
N ALA A 19 7.92 38.45 -28.09
CA ALA A 19 7.31 39.69 -27.61
C ALA A 19 7.74 40.91 -28.45
N GLU A 20 9.01 40.97 -28.84
CA GLU A 20 9.58 41.99 -29.73
C GLU A 20 8.97 41.92 -31.14
N GLU A 21 8.81 40.71 -31.71
CA GLU A 21 8.11 40.51 -33.00
C GLU A 21 6.65 40.98 -32.97
N ASN A 22 6.00 40.94 -31.79
CA ASN A 22 4.61 41.33 -31.60
C ASN A 22 4.42 42.76 -31.07
N ASN A 23 5.48 43.60 -31.00
CA ASN A 23 5.45 44.96 -30.44
C ASN A 23 4.89 45.03 -28.99
N ILE A 24 5.10 43.99 -28.19
CA ILE A 24 4.72 43.97 -26.77
C ILE A 24 5.90 44.52 -25.97
N PRO A 25 5.73 45.56 -25.13
CA PRO A 25 6.83 46.07 -24.30
C PRO A 25 7.26 44.99 -23.29
N PHE A 26 8.41 44.36 -23.54
CA PHE A 26 9.05 43.42 -22.62
C PHE A 26 10.00 44.20 -21.70
N LEU A 27 9.69 44.26 -20.40
CA LEU A 27 10.55 44.87 -19.38
C LEU A 27 11.51 43.80 -18.83
N ASP A 28 12.76 44.22 -18.66
CA ASP A 28 14.00 43.48 -18.31
C ASP A 28 13.87 42.17 -17.50
N CYS A 29 14.86 41.29 -17.70
CA CYS A 29 14.95 39.96 -17.09
C CYS A 29 14.95 40.05 -15.55
N SER A 30 13.92 39.50 -14.90
CA SER A 30 13.64 39.65 -13.46
C SER A 30 14.39 38.68 -12.53
N PHE A 31 15.35 37.90 -13.04
CA PHE A 31 16.10 36.93 -12.24
C PHE A 31 17.21 37.60 -11.43
N THR A 32 17.03 37.65 -10.12
CA THR A 32 18.04 38.19 -9.20
C THR A 32 19.02 37.10 -8.75
N SER A 33 20.32 37.34 -8.89
CA SER A 33 21.35 36.48 -8.31
C SER A 33 21.43 36.66 -6.80
N CYS A 34 21.52 35.55 -6.07
CA CYS A 34 21.73 35.55 -4.63
C CYS A 34 23.23 35.75 -4.30
N ASN A 35 23.54 36.61 -3.33
CA ASN A 35 24.86 36.74 -2.71
C ASN A 35 24.90 36.04 -1.33
N GLU A 36 26.05 36.09 -0.66
CA GLU A 36 26.24 35.45 0.66
C GLU A 36 25.24 35.97 1.72
N GLU A 37 24.99 37.28 1.76
CA GLU A 37 24.06 37.90 2.72
C GLU A 37 22.60 37.48 2.45
N THR A 38 22.20 37.40 1.19
CA THR A 38 20.83 36.99 0.81
C THR A 38 20.62 35.48 0.86
N SER A 39 21.68 34.68 1.02
CA SER A 39 21.60 33.21 1.03
C SER A 39 20.88 32.66 2.27
N THR A 40 20.90 33.42 3.37
CA THR A 40 20.25 33.08 4.64
C THR A 40 18.90 33.78 4.82
N GLN A 41 18.35 34.37 3.76
CA GLN A 41 17.07 35.07 3.82
C GLN A 41 15.94 34.17 4.33
N LYS A 42 14.90 34.78 4.90
CA LYS A 42 13.70 34.06 5.34
C LYS A 42 12.94 33.55 4.13
N LEU A 43 12.65 32.26 4.10
CA LEU A 43 11.88 31.62 3.04
C LEU A 43 10.47 31.28 3.52
N PHE A 44 9.48 31.56 2.68
CA PHE A 44 8.07 31.26 2.93
C PHE A 44 7.35 30.88 1.64
N VAL A 45 6.23 30.19 1.78
CA VAL A 45 5.38 29.81 0.65
C VAL A 45 4.45 30.98 0.31
N THR A 46 4.29 31.26 -0.98
CA THR A 46 3.37 32.30 -1.46
C THR A 46 2.29 31.72 -2.38
N ALA A 47 1.07 32.23 -2.26
CA ALA A 47 -0.03 31.96 -3.19
C ALA A 47 -0.06 33.02 -4.29
N GLU A 48 -0.54 32.64 -5.47
CA GLU A 48 -0.64 33.53 -6.64
C GLU A 48 -1.51 34.76 -6.36
N THR A 49 -2.69 34.57 -5.76
CA THR A 49 -3.60 35.67 -5.38
C THR A 49 -2.99 36.62 -4.35
N SER A 50 -2.06 36.13 -3.52
CA SER A 50 -1.27 36.98 -2.61
C SER A 50 -0.27 37.84 -3.37
N ILE A 51 0.35 37.34 -4.44
CA ILE A 51 1.24 38.14 -5.30
C ILE A 51 0.45 39.25 -5.98
N GLU A 52 -0.71 38.95 -6.56
CA GLU A 52 -1.59 39.97 -7.13
C GLU A 52 -2.00 41.03 -6.10
N ASN A 53 -2.29 40.60 -4.86
CA ASN A 53 -2.63 41.51 -3.78
C ASN A 53 -1.47 42.46 -3.46
N LEU A 54 -0.22 41.98 -3.48
CA LEU A 54 0.97 42.81 -3.28
C LEU A 54 1.07 43.86 -4.39
N ILE A 55 0.95 43.45 -5.65
CA ILE A 55 1.01 44.34 -6.82
C ILE A 55 -0.05 45.43 -6.69
N LYS A 56 -1.31 45.08 -6.39
CA LYS A 56 -2.41 46.04 -6.20
C LYS A 56 -2.10 47.03 -5.08
N ARG A 57 -1.55 46.58 -3.96
CA ARG A 57 -1.17 47.44 -2.82
C ARG A 57 -0.04 48.41 -3.17
N VAL A 58 1.00 47.93 -3.86
CA VAL A 58 2.14 48.75 -4.29
C VAL A 58 1.68 49.82 -5.29
N ILE A 59 0.86 49.45 -6.29
CA ILE A 59 0.30 50.40 -7.26
C ILE A 59 -0.56 51.45 -6.55
N ASN A 60 -1.42 51.03 -5.61
CA ASN A 60 -2.29 51.96 -4.88
C ASN A 60 -1.48 52.91 -3.99
N HIS A 61 -0.39 52.45 -3.37
CA HIS A 61 0.53 53.33 -2.66
C HIS A 61 1.17 54.35 -3.61
N GLY A 62 1.64 53.91 -4.79
CA GLY A 62 2.25 54.80 -5.79
C GLY A 62 1.34 55.93 -6.28
N LYS A 63 0.01 55.76 -6.19
CA LYS A 63 -0.97 56.82 -6.50
C LYS A 63 -1.00 57.94 -5.46
N VAL A 64 -0.64 57.66 -4.21
CA VAL A 64 -0.74 58.60 -3.09
C VAL A 64 0.61 59.04 -2.53
N CYS A 65 1.68 58.28 -2.79
CA CYS A 65 3.03 58.56 -2.32
C CYS A 65 4.06 58.20 -3.39
N LYS A 66 4.98 59.12 -3.66
CA LYS A 66 6.07 58.93 -4.64
C LYS A 66 7.26 58.17 -4.07
N SER A 67 7.37 58.05 -2.76
CA SER A 67 8.48 57.37 -2.09
C SER A 67 8.38 55.86 -2.26
N GLN A 68 9.52 55.17 -2.33
CA GLN A 68 9.55 53.72 -2.54
C GLN A 68 9.16 52.96 -1.28
N LEU A 69 8.50 51.81 -1.47
CA LEU A 69 8.22 50.87 -0.38
C LEU A 69 9.38 49.90 -0.23
N HIS A 70 9.83 49.72 1.00
CA HIS A 70 10.86 48.75 1.34
C HIS A 70 10.33 47.78 2.39
N LEU A 71 10.62 46.50 2.20
CA LEU A 71 10.38 45.46 3.18
C LEU A 71 11.32 45.67 4.37
N TYR A 72 10.79 45.86 5.58
CA TYR A 72 11.63 46.09 6.76
C TYR A 72 11.46 45.00 7.83
N SER A 73 10.38 44.22 7.77
CA SER A 73 10.18 43.09 8.68
C SER A 73 9.33 42.01 8.03
N THR A 74 9.63 40.75 8.39
CA THR A 74 8.86 39.58 8.00
C THR A 74 8.71 38.65 9.20
N ASP A 75 7.47 38.44 9.61
CA ASP A 75 7.08 37.50 10.66
C ASP A 75 6.63 36.18 10.00
N ILE A 76 7.23 35.06 10.40
CA ILE A 76 6.89 33.73 9.86
C ILE A 76 5.81 33.08 10.72
N LYS A 77 4.65 32.78 10.11
CA LYS A 77 3.51 32.12 10.74
C LYS A 77 3.22 30.76 10.06
N GLY A 78 3.82 29.70 10.57
CA GLY A 78 3.83 28.43 9.85
C GLY A 78 4.72 28.57 8.61
N HIS A 79 4.18 28.31 7.42
CA HIS A 79 4.86 28.52 6.13
C HIS A 79 4.61 29.91 5.52
N VAL A 80 3.86 30.78 6.19
CA VAL A 80 3.43 32.08 5.65
C VAL A 80 4.34 33.20 6.14
N GLY A 81 4.75 34.07 5.23
CA GLY A 81 5.42 35.32 5.54
C GLY A 81 4.41 36.45 5.68
N VAL A 82 4.38 37.08 6.86
CA VAL A 82 3.65 38.32 7.09
C VAL A 82 4.66 39.46 7.04
N CYS A 83 4.63 40.21 5.94
CA CYS A 83 5.60 41.23 5.60
C CYS A 83 5.07 42.62 5.94
N LYS A 84 5.92 43.44 6.57
CA LYS A 84 5.67 44.85 6.83
C LYS A 84 6.56 45.68 5.91
N LEU A 85 5.93 46.51 5.10
CA LEU A 85 6.59 47.44 4.20
C LEU A 85 6.40 48.86 4.71
N LYS A 86 7.41 49.70 4.51
CA LYS A 86 7.36 51.13 4.84
C LYS A 86 7.96 51.97 3.73
N CYS A 87 7.52 53.20 3.61
CA CYS A 87 8.19 54.21 2.79
C CYS A 87 8.81 55.31 3.67
N GLU A 88 9.58 56.20 3.05
CA GLU A 88 10.22 57.34 3.73
C GLU A 88 9.21 58.30 4.37
N GLU A 89 8.03 58.44 3.77
CA GLU A 89 6.90 59.24 4.29
C GLU A 89 6.13 58.54 5.42
N LYS A 90 6.67 57.44 5.97
CA LYS A 90 6.11 56.67 7.09
C LYS A 90 4.74 56.02 6.84
N HIS A 91 4.32 55.89 5.58
CA HIS A 91 3.20 54.98 5.27
C HIS A 91 3.63 53.54 5.52
N GLU A 92 2.73 52.75 6.12
CA GLU A 92 2.96 51.34 6.38
C GLU A 92 1.97 50.46 5.64
N LEU A 93 2.46 49.34 5.10
CA LEU A 93 1.64 48.32 4.47
C LEU A 93 1.93 46.96 5.08
N LEU A 94 0.85 46.25 5.41
CA LEU A 94 0.90 44.85 5.81
C LEU A 94 0.51 43.98 4.62
N TRP A 95 1.35 42.99 4.32
CA TRP A 95 1.09 41.99 3.29
C TRP A 95 1.31 40.58 3.83
N SER A 96 0.54 39.62 3.32
CA SER A 96 0.63 38.20 3.68
C SER A 96 0.87 37.37 2.42
N SER A 97 1.83 36.46 2.48
CA SER A 97 2.13 35.54 1.38
C SER A 97 1.03 34.51 1.11
N SER A 98 0.02 34.42 1.99
CA SER A 98 -1.14 33.55 1.81
C SER A 98 -2.45 34.32 1.98
N PRO A 99 -3.49 34.03 1.16
CA PRO A 99 -4.86 34.37 1.49
C PRO A 99 -5.35 33.52 2.67
N TYR A 100 -6.50 33.92 3.22
CA TYR A 100 -7.22 33.14 4.23
C TYR A 100 -8.26 32.23 3.57
N MET A 101 -8.49 31.07 4.17
CA MET A 101 -9.60 30.17 3.87
C MET A 101 -10.24 29.79 5.21
N GLY A 102 -11.44 30.33 5.47
CA GLY A 102 -12.01 30.38 6.81
C GLY A 102 -11.12 31.16 7.77
N ASP A 103 -10.73 30.52 8.88
CA ASP A 103 -9.90 31.11 9.94
C ASP A 103 -8.39 30.81 9.80
N LYS A 104 -7.95 30.14 8.72
CA LYS A 104 -6.55 29.73 8.53
C LYS A 104 -5.96 30.27 7.22
N TYR A 105 -4.63 30.30 7.16
CA TYR A 105 -3.93 30.59 5.90
C TYR A 105 -4.00 29.39 4.94
N LEU A 106 -4.37 29.65 3.69
CA LEU A 106 -4.41 28.66 2.60
C LEU A 106 -3.10 27.88 2.46
N CYS A 107 -1.94 28.56 2.45
CA CYS A 107 -0.65 27.89 2.33
C CYS A 107 -0.40 26.92 3.50
N ASN A 108 -0.77 27.29 4.73
CA ASN A 108 -0.62 26.40 5.88
C ASN A 108 -1.58 25.20 5.79
N LEU A 109 -2.81 25.39 5.31
CA LEU A 109 -3.73 24.29 5.05
C LEU A 109 -3.18 23.34 3.99
N ARG A 110 -2.65 23.85 2.87
CA ARG A 110 -2.04 23.04 1.81
C ARG A 110 -0.81 22.26 2.28
N MET A 111 0.07 22.89 3.05
CA MET A 111 1.23 22.22 3.64
C MET A 111 0.83 21.16 4.67
N SER A 112 -0.24 21.40 5.44
CA SER A 112 -0.80 20.40 6.37
C SER A 112 -1.42 19.23 5.62
N HIS A 113 -2.15 19.48 4.54
CA HIS A 113 -2.68 18.42 3.67
C HIS A 113 -1.55 17.53 3.13
N GLY A 114 -0.47 18.13 2.59
CA GLY A 114 0.72 17.41 2.15
C GLY A 114 1.39 16.60 3.26
N PHE A 115 1.45 17.15 4.48
CA PHE A 115 1.94 16.44 5.66
C PHE A 115 1.11 15.16 5.95
N TYR A 116 -0.22 15.24 5.94
CA TYR A 116 -1.06 14.08 6.21
C TYR A 116 -0.99 13.02 5.10
N VAL A 117 -1.21 13.42 3.83
CA VAL A 117 -1.33 12.45 2.72
C VAL A 117 0.00 11.79 2.33
N SER A 118 1.14 12.40 2.65
CA SER A 118 2.46 11.81 2.41
C SER A 118 2.84 10.71 3.40
N GLY A 119 2.18 10.66 4.57
CA GLY A 119 2.55 9.74 5.65
C GLY A 119 3.82 10.15 6.42
N ILE A 120 4.41 11.31 6.13
CA ILE A 120 5.62 11.79 6.83
C ILE A 120 5.39 11.90 8.35
N LEU A 121 6.43 11.65 9.13
CA LEU A 121 6.39 11.76 10.58
C LEU A 121 6.62 13.21 11.04
N PRO A 122 6.09 13.64 12.21
CA PRO A 122 6.30 15.00 12.72
C PRO A 122 7.78 15.41 12.81
N ASN A 123 8.65 14.50 13.25
CA ASN A 123 10.08 14.76 13.33
C ASN A 123 10.74 14.87 11.94
N GLN A 124 10.29 14.10 10.96
CA GLN A 124 10.78 14.18 9.58
C GLN A 124 10.35 15.49 8.93
N TYR A 125 9.09 15.89 9.12
CA TYR A 125 8.55 17.16 8.64
C TYR A 125 9.29 18.35 9.27
N SER A 126 9.46 18.36 10.59
CA SER A 126 10.20 19.41 11.29
C SER A 126 11.66 19.49 10.82
N ARG A 127 12.35 18.35 10.71
CA ARG A 127 13.74 18.30 10.20
C ARG A 127 13.85 18.79 8.75
N PHE A 128 12.90 18.41 7.90
CA PHE A 128 12.85 18.87 6.51
C PHE A 128 12.69 20.39 6.44
N CYS A 129 11.75 20.96 7.20
CA CYS A 129 11.51 22.40 7.21
C CYS A 129 12.71 23.18 7.76
N GLN A 130 13.29 22.72 8.88
CA GLN A 130 14.49 23.30 9.49
C GLN A 130 15.70 23.27 8.55
N ALA A 131 15.98 22.11 7.93
CA ALA A 131 17.10 21.97 7.00
C ALA A 131 16.92 22.81 5.72
N SER A 132 15.66 23.06 5.33
CA SER A 132 15.34 23.89 4.16
C SER A 132 15.22 25.39 4.49
N ASN A 133 15.39 25.77 5.77
CA ASN A 133 15.16 27.13 6.27
C ASN A 133 13.78 27.72 5.88
N ILE A 134 12.76 26.87 5.82
CA ILE A 134 11.36 27.29 5.64
C ILE A 134 10.64 27.21 6.98
N GLY A 135 9.60 28.04 7.14
CA GLY A 135 8.79 28.02 8.35
C GLY A 135 8.14 26.65 8.62
N THR A 136 7.67 26.41 9.85
CA THR A 136 7.07 25.12 10.25
C THR A 136 5.76 25.36 10.97
N ILE A 137 4.72 24.59 10.62
CA ILE A 137 3.42 24.65 11.30
C ILE A 137 3.55 24.01 12.69
N GLY A 138 3.15 24.75 13.72
CA GLY A 138 3.17 24.27 15.09
C GLY A 138 2.13 23.20 15.39
N GLU A 139 2.37 22.42 16.44
CA GLU A 139 1.52 21.29 16.84
C GLU A 139 0.08 21.71 17.13
N THR A 140 -0.14 22.84 17.82
CA THR A 140 -1.49 23.36 18.11
C THR A 140 -2.30 23.60 16.84
N THR A 141 -1.67 24.17 15.81
CA THR A 141 -2.33 24.43 14.52
C THR A 141 -2.59 23.13 13.77
N LEU A 142 -1.63 22.21 13.74
CA LEU A 142 -1.83 20.88 13.13
C LEU A 142 -2.97 20.12 13.83
N ASN A 143 -3.04 20.15 15.16
CA ASN A 143 -4.11 19.51 15.91
C ASN A 143 -5.48 20.13 15.63
N SER A 144 -5.56 21.47 15.49
CA SER A 144 -6.79 22.15 15.07
C SER A 144 -7.24 21.73 13.67
N ILE A 145 -6.31 21.59 12.72
CA ILE A 145 -6.61 21.11 11.36
C ILE A 145 -7.02 19.64 11.38
N PHE A 146 -6.34 18.81 12.17
CA PHE A 146 -6.63 17.38 12.32
C PHE A 146 -8.10 17.11 12.70
N GLN A 147 -8.69 17.94 13.58
CA GLN A 147 -10.09 17.77 14.00
C GLN A 147 -11.08 17.88 12.84
N LYS A 148 -10.77 18.67 11.80
CA LYS A 148 -11.57 18.75 10.55
C LYS A 148 -11.14 17.70 9.52
N TYR A 149 -9.85 17.37 9.50
CA TYR A 149 -9.24 16.44 8.54
C TYR A 149 -9.64 14.97 8.76
N ALA A 150 -9.63 14.50 10.01
CA ALA A 150 -9.90 13.11 10.31
C ALA A 150 -11.33 12.66 9.96
N PRO A 151 -12.39 13.46 10.21
CA PRO A 151 -13.74 13.15 9.75
C PRO A 151 -13.85 13.02 8.22
N VAL A 152 -13.25 13.92 7.44
CA VAL A 152 -13.25 13.87 5.96
C VAL A 152 -12.67 12.55 5.46
N VAL A 153 -11.47 12.19 5.94
CA VAL A 153 -10.84 10.92 5.55
C VAL A 153 -11.66 9.70 6.02
N SER A 154 -12.29 9.79 7.19
CA SER A 154 -13.14 8.72 7.71
C SER A 154 -14.42 8.54 6.89
N GLN A 155 -14.95 9.61 6.29
CA GLN A 155 -16.09 9.52 5.39
C GLN A 155 -15.69 8.92 4.04
N LEU A 156 -14.62 9.43 3.43
CA LEU A 156 -14.11 8.93 2.16
C LEU A 156 -13.73 7.45 2.21
N VAL A 157 -13.14 6.98 3.33
CA VAL A 157 -12.82 5.55 3.45
C VAL A 157 -14.07 4.67 3.53
N LYS A 158 -15.17 5.17 4.12
CA LYS A 158 -16.45 4.43 4.14
C LYS A 158 -17.00 4.27 2.72
N GLU A 159 -17.02 5.36 1.95
CA GLU A 159 -17.42 5.35 0.54
C GLU A 159 -16.51 4.42 -0.29
N SER A 160 -15.22 4.41 0.00
CA SER A 160 -14.26 3.49 -0.62
C SER A 160 -14.53 2.03 -0.28
N TYR A 161 -14.89 1.71 0.97
CA TYR A 161 -15.29 0.36 1.37
C TYR A 161 -16.56 -0.09 0.64
N GLU A 162 -17.58 0.78 0.58
CA GLU A 162 -18.83 0.49 -0.12
C GLU A 162 -18.62 0.24 -1.62
N THR A 163 -17.82 1.09 -2.26
CA THR A 163 -17.47 0.96 -3.69
C THR A 163 -16.69 -0.33 -3.93
N ALA A 164 -15.66 -0.61 -3.12
CA ALA A 164 -14.86 -1.83 -3.23
C ALA A 164 -15.72 -3.09 -3.05
N LEU A 165 -16.69 -3.05 -2.13
CA LEU A 165 -17.61 -4.15 -1.90
C LEU A 165 -18.56 -4.35 -3.07
N LEU A 166 -19.13 -3.28 -3.63
CA LEU A 166 -19.99 -3.36 -4.80
C LEU A 166 -19.25 -3.96 -6.00
N GLU A 167 -18.00 -3.55 -6.21
CA GLU A 167 -17.15 -4.14 -7.26
C GLU A 167 -16.83 -5.62 -7.00
N GLU A 168 -16.57 -6.00 -5.75
CA GLU A 168 -16.35 -7.40 -5.39
C GLU A 168 -17.60 -8.23 -5.66
N ILE A 169 -18.77 -7.78 -5.19
CA ILE A 169 -20.06 -8.44 -5.44
C ILE A 169 -20.32 -8.57 -6.94
N ALA A 170 -20.15 -7.49 -7.71
CA ALA A 170 -20.37 -7.47 -9.15
C ALA A 170 -19.39 -8.37 -9.93
N SER A 171 -18.28 -8.78 -9.31
CA SER A 171 -17.31 -9.69 -9.93
C SER A 171 -17.76 -11.16 -9.90
N TYR A 172 -18.84 -11.52 -9.19
CA TYR A 172 -19.41 -12.86 -9.17
C TYR A 172 -20.67 -12.94 -10.05
N GLU A 173 -20.82 -14.04 -10.79
CA GLU A 173 -21.98 -14.27 -11.67
C GLU A 173 -23.26 -14.57 -10.86
N GLU A 174 -23.13 -15.28 -9.74
CA GLU A 174 -24.23 -15.68 -8.87
C GLU A 174 -24.18 -14.93 -7.54
N LEU A 175 -24.87 -13.79 -7.47
CA LEU A 175 -24.91 -12.92 -6.29
C LEU A 175 -25.40 -13.62 -5.02
N GLN A 176 -26.21 -14.67 -5.15
CA GLN A 176 -26.80 -15.39 -4.02
C GLN A 176 -25.82 -16.28 -3.26
N GLU A 177 -24.70 -16.68 -3.88
CA GLU A 177 -23.71 -17.54 -3.23
C GLU A 177 -22.82 -16.78 -2.23
N GLY A 178 -22.79 -15.44 -2.30
CA GLY A 178 -21.92 -14.61 -1.48
C GLY A 178 -20.56 -14.32 -2.12
N ILE A 179 -19.70 -13.64 -1.37
CA ILE A 179 -18.34 -13.25 -1.80
C ILE A 179 -17.26 -14.09 -1.11
N ASP A 180 -16.11 -14.23 -1.75
CA ASP A 180 -14.92 -14.79 -1.12
C ASP A 180 -14.06 -13.65 -0.56
N ILE A 181 -13.53 -13.83 0.65
CA ILE A 181 -12.68 -12.85 1.32
C ILE A 181 -11.34 -13.44 1.75
N VAL A 182 -10.35 -12.57 1.91
CA VAL A 182 -9.05 -12.92 2.47
C VAL A 182 -8.73 -11.99 3.63
N THR A 183 -8.36 -12.56 4.79
CA THR A 183 -7.97 -11.77 5.97
C THR A 183 -6.58 -12.09 6.50
N ASP A 184 -5.97 -11.08 7.11
CA ASP A 184 -4.72 -11.22 7.89
C ASP A 184 -4.69 -10.19 9.03
N ALA A 185 -3.98 -10.52 10.10
CA ALA A 185 -3.81 -9.67 11.27
C ALA A 185 -2.41 -9.04 11.30
N ARG A 186 -2.35 -7.73 11.09
CA ARG A 186 -1.13 -6.94 11.22
C ARG A 186 -0.96 -6.41 12.63
N HIS A 187 -0.09 -7.05 13.41
CA HIS A 187 0.29 -6.57 14.73
C HIS A 187 1.26 -5.38 14.68
N GLY A 188 0.83 -4.24 15.20
CA GLY A 188 1.65 -3.06 15.44
C GLY A 188 2.27 -3.06 16.85
N THR A 189 3.52 -2.63 16.95
CA THR A 189 4.34 -2.46 18.17
C THR A 189 4.73 -3.80 18.82
N ARG A 190 6.04 -4.03 19.04
CA ARG A 190 6.55 -5.35 19.46
C ARG A 190 6.08 -5.72 20.88
N LYS A 191 5.80 -7.02 21.12
CA LYS A 191 5.31 -7.65 22.37
C LYS A 191 4.02 -7.01 22.92
N ASN A 192 2.92 -7.77 22.89
CA ASN A 192 1.57 -7.30 23.25
C ASN A 192 1.19 -6.07 22.41
N SER A 193 0.83 -6.31 21.16
CA SER A 193 0.42 -5.33 20.15
C SER A 193 -0.45 -4.22 20.76
N MET A 194 -0.02 -2.95 20.72
CA MET A 194 -0.87 -1.81 21.11
C MET A 194 -2.09 -1.71 20.18
N TYR A 195 -1.88 -1.96 18.89
CA TYR A 195 -2.88 -2.00 17.84
C TYR A 195 -2.66 -3.24 16.97
N THR A 196 -3.74 -3.87 16.54
CA THR A 196 -3.74 -4.92 15.52
C THR A 196 -4.75 -4.50 14.46
N ASP A 197 -4.32 -4.44 13.20
CA ASP A 197 -5.23 -4.24 12.07
C ASP A 197 -5.59 -5.59 11.50
N VAL A 198 -6.86 -5.97 11.61
CA VAL A 198 -7.41 -7.11 10.87
C VAL A 198 -7.91 -6.59 9.55
N VAL A 199 -7.21 -6.93 8.48
CA VAL A 199 -7.48 -6.45 7.12
C VAL A 199 -8.33 -7.49 6.41
N CYS A 200 -9.38 -7.05 5.72
CA CYS A 200 -10.22 -7.88 4.86
C CYS A 200 -10.16 -7.36 3.42
N LEU A 201 -9.67 -8.19 2.52
CA LEU A 201 -9.68 -7.94 1.07
C LEU A 201 -10.73 -8.80 0.37
N GLY A 202 -11.30 -8.28 -0.71
CA GLY A 202 -12.08 -9.07 -1.66
C GLY A 202 -11.16 -10.01 -2.45
N ALA A 203 -11.56 -11.26 -2.62
CA ALA A 203 -10.71 -12.26 -3.26
C ALA A 203 -10.52 -12.02 -4.77
N ARG A 204 -11.50 -11.40 -5.46
CA ARG A 204 -11.43 -11.15 -6.91
C ARG A 204 -10.87 -9.76 -7.24
N THR A 205 -11.30 -8.74 -6.52
CA THR A 205 -10.89 -7.34 -6.76
C THR A 205 -9.56 -7.00 -6.09
N HIS A 206 -9.19 -7.72 -5.03
CA HIS A 206 -8.05 -7.43 -4.15
C HIS A 206 -8.14 -6.06 -3.46
N LYS A 207 -9.30 -5.39 -3.51
CA LYS A 207 -9.55 -4.14 -2.79
C LYS A 207 -9.84 -4.43 -1.32
N VAL A 208 -9.51 -3.48 -0.47
CA VAL A 208 -9.84 -3.53 0.96
C VAL A 208 -11.32 -3.26 1.12
N LEU A 209 -12.02 -4.27 1.67
CA LEU A 209 -13.44 -4.20 1.99
C LEU A 209 -13.66 -3.67 3.41
N ARG A 210 -12.74 -4.00 4.33
CA ARG A 210 -12.79 -3.54 5.72
C ARG A 210 -11.43 -3.64 6.39
N VAL A 211 -11.14 -2.71 7.29
CA VAL A 211 -10.07 -2.86 8.29
C VAL A 211 -10.64 -2.65 9.68
N GLU A 212 -10.41 -3.60 10.58
CA GLU A 212 -10.76 -3.50 11.99
C GLU A 212 -9.50 -3.32 12.84
N THR A 213 -9.35 -2.12 13.43
CA THR A 213 -8.25 -1.82 14.33
C THR A 213 -8.62 -2.16 15.77
N ILE A 214 -8.01 -3.20 16.31
CA ILE A 214 -8.17 -3.66 17.70
C ILE A 214 -7.04 -3.12 18.56
N SER A 215 -7.38 -2.38 19.61
CA SER A 215 -6.40 -1.82 20.55
C SER A 215 -6.34 -2.59 21.87
N LYS A 216 -5.33 -2.29 22.69
CA LYS A 216 -5.26 -2.83 24.07
C LYS A 216 -6.46 -2.51 24.96
N VAL A 217 -7.20 -1.44 24.63
CA VAL A 217 -8.44 -1.08 25.34
C VAL A 217 -9.55 -2.06 24.97
N ASP A 218 -9.57 -2.56 23.73
CA ASP A 218 -10.54 -3.55 23.27
C ASP A 218 -10.23 -4.93 23.86
N CYS A 219 -8.95 -5.33 23.85
CA CYS A 219 -8.51 -6.57 24.48
C CYS A 219 -7.04 -6.46 24.92
N THR A 220 -6.73 -6.92 26.13
CA THR A 220 -5.33 -6.88 26.63
C THR A 220 -4.44 -7.93 25.96
N SER A 221 -5.04 -8.98 25.39
CA SER A 221 -4.33 -10.11 24.77
C SER A 221 -4.31 -9.97 23.25
N ALA A 222 -3.14 -9.62 22.71
CA ALA A 222 -2.93 -9.48 21.27
C ALA A 222 -3.25 -10.76 20.49
N GLN A 223 -3.12 -11.94 21.12
CA GLN A 223 -3.48 -13.24 20.52
C GLN A 223 -4.98 -13.35 20.20
N LYS A 224 -5.84 -12.58 20.86
CA LYS A 224 -7.29 -12.55 20.62
C LYS A 224 -7.72 -11.49 19.60
N HIS A 225 -6.84 -10.56 19.24
CA HIS A 225 -7.21 -9.42 18.41
C HIS A 225 -7.70 -9.85 17.02
N GLU A 226 -7.06 -10.86 16.42
CA GLU A 226 -7.47 -11.38 15.12
C GLU A 226 -8.89 -11.93 15.14
N LEU A 227 -9.25 -12.70 16.17
CA LEU A 227 -10.61 -13.22 16.34
C LEU A 227 -11.61 -12.08 16.51
N ILE A 228 -11.34 -11.12 17.39
CA ILE A 228 -12.24 -9.99 17.65
C ILE A 228 -12.43 -9.13 16.40
N GLY A 229 -11.35 -8.86 15.65
CA GLY A 229 -11.46 -8.11 14.39
C GLY A 229 -12.22 -8.90 13.33
N THR A 230 -12.02 -10.22 13.27
CA THR A 230 -12.81 -11.09 12.37
C THR A 230 -14.29 -11.06 12.73
N GLU A 231 -14.65 -11.20 14.01
CA GLU A 231 -16.04 -11.10 14.50
C GLU A 231 -16.68 -9.79 14.05
N ARG A 232 -16.00 -8.65 14.25
CA ARG A 232 -16.47 -7.33 13.80
C ARG A 232 -16.61 -7.21 12.28
N ILE A 233 -15.76 -7.87 11.50
CA ILE A 233 -15.87 -7.92 10.03
C ILE A 233 -17.13 -8.70 9.62
N TYR A 234 -17.41 -9.85 10.23
CA TYR A 234 -18.64 -10.60 9.97
C TYR A 234 -19.89 -9.81 10.38
N GLU A 235 -19.88 -9.17 11.55
CA GLU A 235 -20.96 -8.27 11.99
C GLU A 235 -21.16 -7.10 11.02
N TYR A 236 -20.07 -6.53 10.49
CA TYR A 236 -20.14 -5.47 9.49
C TYR A 236 -20.88 -5.94 8.24
N PHE A 237 -20.49 -7.07 7.64
CA PHE A 237 -21.16 -7.57 6.43
C PHE A 237 -22.60 -8.00 6.65
N LYS A 238 -22.90 -8.52 7.85
CA LYS A 238 -24.26 -8.89 8.25
C LYS A 238 -25.20 -7.70 8.35
N ASN A 239 -24.71 -6.59 8.91
CA ASN A 239 -25.53 -5.41 9.21
C ASN A 239 -25.37 -4.27 8.18
N LEU A 240 -24.66 -4.50 7.07
CA LEU A 240 -24.28 -3.41 6.16
C LEU A 240 -25.45 -2.83 5.39
N ARG A 241 -26.46 -3.64 5.04
CA ARG A 241 -27.62 -3.19 4.27
C ARG A 241 -28.89 -3.67 4.96
N ASP A 242 -29.82 -2.74 5.15
CA ASP A 242 -31.11 -3.00 5.79
C ASP A 242 -31.96 -4.06 5.04
N GLU A 243 -31.72 -4.24 3.74
CA GLU A 243 -32.51 -5.12 2.87
C GLU A 243 -31.80 -6.44 2.49
N TYR A 244 -30.47 -6.56 2.66
CA TYR A 244 -29.76 -7.78 2.26
C TYR A 244 -28.41 -7.98 2.98
N GLU A 245 -28.24 -9.14 3.61
CA GLU A 245 -26.97 -9.56 4.20
C GLU A 245 -25.94 -9.91 3.12
N VAL A 246 -24.72 -9.39 3.22
CA VAL A 246 -23.61 -9.83 2.36
C VAL A 246 -23.06 -11.14 2.92
N LYS A 247 -23.41 -12.25 2.28
CA LYS A 247 -22.89 -13.57 2.65
C LYS A 247 -21.42 -13.72 2.28
N ILE A 248 -20.66 -14.33 3.18
CA ILE A 248 -19.27 -14.74 2.93
C ILE A 248 -19.28 -16.23 2.59
N ARG A 249 -18.95 -16.55 1.34
CA ARG A 249 -18.93 -17.94 0.85
C ARG A 249 -17.67 -18.66 1.29
N VAL A 250 -16.50 -18.10 0.96
CA VAL A 250 -15.19 -18.65 1.33
C VAL A 250 -14.40 -17.59 2.09
N HIS A 251 -13.82 -17.98 3.22
CA HIS A 251 -12.93 -17.11 3.99
C HIS A 251 -11.54 -17.71 4.07
N CYS A 252 -10.59 -17.08 3.36
CA CYS A 252 -9.17 -17.41 3.43
C CYS A 252 -8.46 -16.61 4.52
N HIS A 253 -7.70 -17.27 5.39
CA HIS A 253 -6.89 -16.59 6.40
C HIS A 253 -5.63 -17.41 6.73
N ASP A 254 -4.67 -16.85 7.50
CA ASP A 254 -3.57 -17.67 8.03
C ASP A 254 -4.12 -18.69 9.03
N ARG A 255 -3.38 -19.75 9.35
CA ARG A 255 -3.88 -20.88 10.14
C ARG A 255 -4.15 -20.51 11.62
N ASN A 256 -5.25 -19.79 11.87
CA ASN A 256 -5.74 -19.41 13.18
C ASN A 256 -6.88 -20.36 13.61
N THR A 257 -6.57 -21.27 14.53
CA THR A 257 -7.55 -22.26 15.03
C THR A 257 -8.76 -21.62 15.72
N SER A 258 -8.63 -20.41 16.26
CA SER A 258 -9.72 -19.69 16.91
C SER A 258 -10.73 -19.16 15.89
N VAL A 259 -10.26 -18.69 14.74
CA VAL A 259 -11.13 -18.27 13.61
C VAL A 259 -11.89 -19.48 13.05
N ASN A 260 -11.20 -20.61 12.82
CA ASN A 260 -11.85 -21.85 12.39
C ASN A 260 -12.93 -22.31 13.37
N LYS A 261 -12.65 -22.20 14.67
CA LYS A 261 -13.60 -22.55 15.73
C LYS A 261 -14.80 -21.61 15.74
N PHE A 262 -14.60 -20.31 15.54
CA PHE A 262 -15.65 -19.29 15.48
C PHE A 262 -16.64 -19.57 14.34
N ILE A 263 -16.14 -19.77 13.12
CA ILE A 263 -16.98 -20.06 11.94
C ILE A 263 -17.81 -21.33 12.19
N ARG A 264 -17.17 -22.39 12.69
CA ARG A 264 -17.83 -23.68 12.96
C ARG A 264 -18.88 -23.61 14.07
N ILE A 265 -18.58 -22.98 15.20
CA ILE A 265 -19.48 -22.99 16.37
C ILE A 265 -20.70 -22.10 16.14
N ASN A 266 -20.54 -20.98 15.45
CA ASN A 266 -21.63 -20.05 15.20
C ASN A 266 -22.53 -20.48 14.02
N GLY A 267 -22.28 -21.66 13.44
CA GLY A 267 -23.08 -22.19 12.32
C GLY A 267 -23.08 -21.26 11.12
N ILE A 268 -21.99 -20.51 10.92
CA ILE A 268 -21.87 -19.58 9.81
C ILE A 268 -21.69 -20.40 8.54
N ASP A 269 -22.55 -20.16 7.55
CA ASP A 269 -22.50 -20.78 6.23
C ASP A 269 -21.33 -20.20 5.41
N THR A 270 -20.11 -20.48 5.86
CA THR A 270 -18.85 -20.05 5.24
C THR A 270 -17.85 -21.21 5.23
N GLU A 271 -17.28 -21.48 4.07
CA GLU A 271 -16.16 -22.40 3.91
C GLU A 271 -14.85 -21.72 4.34
N SER A 272 -14.25 -22.18 5.44
CA SER A 272 -12.95 -21.69 5.90
C SER A 272 -11.82 -22.41 5.16
N THR A 273 -10.86 -21.63 4.65
CA THR A 273 -9.66 -22.15 3.96
C THR A 273 -8.40 -21.46 4.47
N ASN A 274 -7.29 -22.19 4.52
CA ASN A 274 -6.01 -21.68 4.97
C ASN A 274 -5.17 -21.16 3.79
N ASP A 275 -4.34 -20.16 4.06
CA ASP A 275 -3.41 -19.60 3.09
C ASP A 275 -2.43 -20.64 2.51
N THR A 276 -2.51 -20.86 1.20
CA THR A 276 -1.60 -21.75 0.47
C THR A 276 -0.18 -21.20 0.31
N TRP A 277 0.00 -19.88 0.34
CA TRP A 277 1.32 -19.24 0.29
C TRP A 277 2.15 -19.57 1.51
N HIS A 278 1.62 -19.34 2.71
CA HIS A 278 2.28 -19.73 3.95
C HIS A 278 2.50 -21.24 4.06
N ALA A 279 1.53 -22.05 3.63
CA ALA A 279 1.66 -23.51 3.67
C ALA A 279 2.82 -24.03 2.78
N THR A 280 2.87 -23.64 1.51
CA THR A 280 3.87 -24.16 0.56
C THR A 280 5.28 -23.63 0.81
N LYS A 281 5.42 -22.42 1.39
CA LYS A 281 6.71 -21.86 1.79
C LYS A 281 7.41 -22.73 2.84
N ASN A 282 6.67 -23.25 3.81
CA ASN A 282 7.21 -24.15 4.82
C ASN A 282 7.55 -25.52 4.23
N ILE A 283 6.68 -26.05 3.36
CA ILE A 283 6.92 -27.32 2.69
C ILE A 283 8.20 -27.31 1.86
N ALA A 284 8.49 -26.21 1.14
CA ALA A 284 9.73 -26.10 0.38
C ALA A 284 10.99 -26.23 1.27
N LYS A 285 10.93 -25.75 2.52
CA LYS A 285 12.02 -25.92 3.49
C LYS A 285 12.12 -27.36 3.98
N GLU A 286 10.98 -27.99 4.27
CA GLU A 286 10.91 -29.38 4.71
C GLU A 286 11.44 -30.34 3.63
N ILE A 287 10.99 -30.19 2.39
CA ILE A 287 11.44 -31.00 1.25
C ILE A 287 12.95 -30.83 1.00
N LYS A 288 13.51 -29.64 1.23
CA LYS A 288 14.96 -29.44 1.07
C LYS A 288 15.79 -30.33 2.01
N THR A 289 15.25 -30.71 3.17
CA THR A 289 15.94 -31.58 4.14
C THR A 289 16.13 -33.02 3.63
N ILE A 290 15.29 -33.49 2.72
CA ILE A 290 15.41 -34.82 2.09
C ILE A 290 16.19 -34.79 0.77
N CYS A 291 16.41 -33.60 0.19
CA CYS A 291 17.15 -33.41 -1.06
C CYS A 291 18.66 -33.28 -0.86
N SER A 292 19.12 -32.86 0.32
CA SER A 292 20.53 -32.60 0.59
C SER A 292 20.85 -32.64 2.08
N GLY A 293 22.06 -33.10 2.43
CA GLY A 293 22.53 -33.11 3.82
C GLY A 293 23.97 -33.62 3.95
N PRO A 294 24.47 -33.80 5.19
CA PRO A 294 25.78 -34.36 5.43
C PRO A 294 25.89 -35.81 4.95
N ARG A 295 27.05 -36.19 4.40
CA ARG A 295 27.31 -37.53 3.84
C ARG A 295 27.00 -38.68 4.79
N TYR A 296 27.27 -38.53 6.09
CA TYR A 296 26.97 -39.57 7.10
C TYR A 296 25.47 -39.81 7.34
N LYS A 297 24.59 -38.92 6.86
CA LYS A 297 23.12 -39.05 6.92
C LYS A 297 22.49 -39.42 5.57
N GLU A 298 23.31 -39.63 4.55
CA GLU A 298 22.87 -40.09 3.24
C GLU A 298 22.18 -41.45 3.36
N GLY A 299 21.04 -41.62 2.69
CA GLY A 299 20.22 -42.82 2.82
C GLY A 299 19.49 -42.95 4.17
N GLN A 300 19.60 -41.96 5.08
CA GLN A 300 18.86 -41.93 6.34
C GLN A 300 17.86 -40.79 6.38
N THR A 301 18.33 -39.54 6.21
CA THR A 301 17.48 -38.34 6.26
C THR A 301 17.35 -37.66 4.90
N TRP A 302 18.24 -37.95 3.96
CA TRP A 302 18.24 -37.40 2.60
C TRP A 302 18.79 -38.41 1.60
N HIS A 303 18.50 -38.22 0.30
CA HIS A 303 18.96 -39.12 -0.76
C HIS A 303 19.39 -38.36 -2.04
N PRO A 304 20.47 -38.77 -2.73
CA PRO A 304 20.94 -38.10 -3.95
C PRO A 304 19.90 -38.04 -5.08
N GLU A 305 19.11 -39.11 -5.27
CA GLU A 305 18.02 -39.15 -6.27
C GLU A 305 16.94 -38.07 -6.03
N LEU A 306 16.89 -37.44 -4.86
CA LEU A 306 15.92 -36.39 -4.55
C LEU A 306 16.48 -34.97 -4.74
N SER A 307 17.77 -34.84 -5.04
CA SER A 307 18.51 -33.57 -5.02
C SER A 307 17.96 -32.48 -5.95
N ASP A 308 17.31 -32.85 -7.05
CA ASP A 308 16.82 -31.96 -8.09
C ASP A 308 15.31 -31.68 -8.03
N LYS A 309 14.61 -32.19 -7.00
CA LYS A 309 13.14 -32.25 -6.95
C LYS A 309 12.48 -31.13 -6.15
N ALA A 310 13.19 -30.48 -5.23
CA ALA A 310 12.59 -29.55 -4.27
C ALA A 310 11.71 -28.46 -4.93
N ALA A 311 12.21 -27.83 -6.00
CA ALA A 311 11.47 -26.79 -6.71
C ALA A 311 10.22 -27.35 -7.43
N SER A 312 10.37 -28.49 -8.12
CA SER A 312 9.28 -29.14 -8.85
C SER A 312 8.17 -29.66 -7.93
N ILE A 313 8.54 -30.20 -6.76
CA ILE A 313 7.59 -30.64 -5.73
C ILE A 313 6.73 -29.45 -5.27
N LYS A 314 7.34 -28.30 -4.96
CA LYS A 314 6.59 -27.10 -4.57
C LYS A 314 5.58 -26.69 -5.64
N THR A 315 5.98 -26.68 -6.91
CA THR A 315 5.09 -26.35 -8.03
C THR A 315 3.95 -27.37 -8.18
N HIS A 316 4.26 -28.66 -8.04
CA HIS A 316 3.25 -29.72 -8.10
C HIS A 316 2.21 -29.60 -6.99
N LEU A 317 2.63 -29.26 -5.76
CA LEU A 317 1.71 -29.05 -4.64
C LEU A 317 0.67 -27.97 -4.95
N TYR A 318 1.11 -26.82 -5.48
CA TYR A 318 0.21 -25.77 -5.93
C TYR A 318 -0.71 -26.22 -7.04
N TRP A 319 -0.16 -26.91 -8.04
CA TRP A 319 -0.96 -27.44 -9.12
C TRP A 319 -2.00 -28.45 -8.61
N ALA A 320 -1.65 -29.33 -7.67
CA ALA A 320 -2.55 -30.31 -7.07
C ALA A 320 -3.70 -29.63 -6.31
N MET A 321 -3.41 -28.61 -5.50
CA MET A 321 -4.44 -27.82 -4.80
C MET A 321 -5.38 -27.14 -5.80
N LYS A 322 -4.83 -26.51 -6.85
CA LYS A 322 -5.63 -25.81 -7.87
C LYS A 322 -6.50 -26.74 -8.73
N ASN A 323 -6.10 -27.99 -8.93
CA ASN A 323 -6.75 -28.94 -9.84
C ASN A 323 -7.49 -30.08 -9.12
N CYS A 324 -7.66 -29.98 -7.79
CA CYS A 324 -8.39 -30.97 -7.01
C CYS A 324 -9.92 -30.85 -7.12
N ASN A 325 -10.46 -29.86 -7.83
CA ASN A 325 -11.91 -29.63 -7.98
C ASN A 325 -12.65 -29.60 -6.62
N LYS A 326 -12.04 -28.95 -5.63
CA LYS A 326 -12.53 -28.90 -4.24
C LYS A 326 -12.61 -30.27 -3.52
N ASP A 327 -12.05 -31.34 -4.08
CA ASP A 327 -12.09 -32.69 -3.52
C ASP A 327 -10.80 -33.00 -2.70
N PRO A 328 -10.91 -33.17 -1.36
CA PRO A 328 -9.77 -33.47 -0.50
C PRO A 328 -9.14 -34.85 -0.76
N VAL A 329 -9.90 -35.83 -1.25
CA VAL A 329 -9.40 -37.16 -1.61
C VAL A 329 -8.58 -37.06 -2.88
N LYS A 330 -9.12 -36.40 -3.91
CA LYS A 330 -8.38 -36.12 -5.15
C LYS A 330 -7.09 -35.34 -4.89
N LEU A 331 -7.11 -34.37 -3.96
CA LEU A 331 -5.92 -33.65 -3.54
C LEU A 331 -4.86 -34.61 -2.96
N LYS A 332 -5.22 -35.46 -2.00
CA LYS A 332 -4.29 -36.44 -1.40
C LYS A 332 -3.70 -37.39 -2.44
N LEU A 333 -4.53 -37.92 -3.33
CA LEU A 333 -4.09 -38.82 -4.41
C LEU A 333 -3.10 -38.11 -5.33
N SER A 334 -3.42 -36.89 -5.76
CA SER A 334 -2.54 -36.07 -6.61
C SER A 334 -1.19 -35.77 -5.95
N LEU A 335 -1.19 -35.49 -4.63
CA LEU A 335 0.04 -35.25 -3.87
C LEU A 335 0.93 -36.48 -3.80
N LEU A 336 0.38 -37.67 -3.62
CA LEU A 336 1.15 -38.91 -3.56
C LEU A 336 1.60 -39.41 -4.94
N ASN A 337 0.80 -39.16 -5.98
CA ASN A 337 1.13 -39.57 -7.35
C ASN A 337 2.45 -38.98 -7.87
N ILE A 338 2.96 -37.91 -7.27
CA ILE A 338 4.28 -37.37 -7.62
C ILE A 338 5.41 -38.39 -7.39
N VAL A 339 5.26 -39.33 -6.45
CA VAL A 339 6.24 -40.39 -6.18
C VAL A 339 6.29 -41.35 -7.37
N GLU A 340 5.13 -41.80 -7.84
CA GLU A 340 5.00 -42.65 -9.03
C GLU A 340 5.51 -41.94 -10.29
N HIS A 341 5.19 -40.65 -10.44
CA HIS A 341 5.71 -39.84 -11.54
C HIS A 341 7.25 -39.85 -11.58
N TYR A 342 7.91 -39.73 -10.43
CA TYR A 342 9.38 -39.79 -10.37
C TYR A 342 9.96 -41.20 -10.50
N LYS A 343 9.15 -42.25 -10.36
CA LYS A 343 9.50 -43.64 -10.71
C LYS A 343 9.32 -43.95 -12.20
N ASN A 344 9.00 -42.92 -13.00
CA ASN A 344 8.63 -43.05 -14.42
C ASN A 344 7.31 -43.81 -14.65
N ASN A 345 6.44 -43.85 -13.63
CA ASN A 345 5.08 -44.37 -13.75
C ASN A 345 4.12 -43.19 -13.90
N HIS A 346 3.47 -43.10 -15.07
CA HIS A 346 2.61 -41.98 -15.42
C HIS A 346 1.12 -42.33 -15.45
N GLU A 347 0.72 -43.53 -15.02
CA GLU A 347 -0.66 -44.02 -15.13
C GLU A 347 -1.69 -43.00 -14.62
N HIS A 348 -1.50 -42.48 -13.40
CA HIS A 348 -2.42 -41.53 -12.76
C HIS A 348 -2.00 -40.05 -12.88
N CYS A 349 -1.09 -39.71 -13.79
CA CYS A 349 -0.80 -38.31 -14.12
C CYS A 349 -2.00 -37.67 -14.84
N SER A 350 -2.21 -36.37 -14.66
CA SER A 350 -3.28 -35.66 -15.37
C SER A 350 -3.09 -35.74 -16.88
N GLU A 351 -4.20 -35.90 -17.61
CA GLU A 351 -4.23 -35.92 -19.08
C GLU A 351 -3.68 -34.66 -19.74
N LEU A 352 -3.64 -33.53 -19.02
CA LEU A 352 -3.05 -32.28 -19.50
C LEU A 352 -1.53 -32.21 -19.25
N SER A 353 -0.96 -33.18 -18.54
CA SER A 353 0.47 -33.19 -18.21
C SER A 353 1.29 -33.52 -19.44
N ARG A 354 2.46 -32.89 -19.58
CA ARG A 354 3.38 -33.16 -20.70
C ARG A 354 3.73 -34.64 -20.85
N CYS A 355 3.83 -35.39 -19.75
CA CYS A 355 4.11 -36.83 -19.80
C CYS A 355 3.00 -37.70 -20.42
N LYS A 356 1.80 -37.13 -20.62
CA LYS A 356 0.67 -37.78 -21.31
C LYS A 356 0.49 -37.25 -22.73
N THR A 357 0.79 -35.97 -22.95
CA THR A 357 0.49 -35.28 -24.21
C THR A 357 1.66 -35.25 -25.21
N ASP A 358 2.90 -35.36 -24.74
CA ASP A 358 4.11 -35.34 -25.57
C ASP A 358 4.60 -36.76 -25.81
N SER A 359 4.53 -37.23 -27.06
CA SER A 359 5.00 -38.57 -27.45
C SER A 359 6.52 -38.75 -27.28
N ASN A 360 7.27 -37.65 -27.20
CA ASN A 360 8.71 -37.63 -26.98
C ASN A 360 9.06 -37.18 -25.56
N TYR A 361 8.17 -37.40 -24.59
CA TYR A 361 8.43 -37.03 -23.20
C TYR A 361 9.63 -37.79 -22.64
N GLU A 362 10.63 -37.04 -22.19
CA GLU A 362 11.76 -37.56 -21.40
C GLU A 362 11.78 -36.91 -20.00
N PRO A 363 12.00 -37.70 -18.93
CA PRO A 363 12.16 -37.17 -17.59
C PRO A 363 13.33 -36.20 -17.48
N THR A 364 13.03 -34.95 -17.10
CA THR A 364 14.06 -33.91 -16.88
C THR A 364 14.75 -34.01 -15.51
N LYS A 365 14.30 -34.94 -14.67
CA LYS A 365 14.73 -35.14 -13.29
C LYS A 365 15.24 -36.55 -13.09
N TYR A 366 16.12 -36.75 -12.11
CA TYR A 366 16.59 -38.09 -11.74
C TYR A 366 15.41 -39.00 -11.43
N LEU A 367 15.44 -40.24 -11.93
CA LEU A 367 14.42 -41.21 -11.58
C LEU A 367 14.65 -41.72 -10.15
N ILE A 368 13.56 -41.99 -9.44
CA ILE A 368 13.60 -42.70 -8.16
C ILE A 368 13.66 -44.19 -8.48
N LYS A 369 14.75 -44.83 -8.06
CA LYS A 369 14.95 -46.28 -8.18
C LYS A 369 15.18 -46.93 -6.83
N ASP A 370 15.78 -46.19 -5.89
CA ASP A 370 16.02 -46.69 -4.54
C ASP A 370 14.73 -46.62 -3.69
N PRO A 371 14.26 -47.74 -3.11
CA PRO A 371 13.11 -47.75 -2.19
C PRO A 371 13.23 -46.78 -1.02
N LYS A 372 14.46 -46.43 -0.61
CA LYS A 372 14.72 -45.44 0.44
C LYS A 372 14.34 -44.04 -0.02
N ALA A 373 14.65 -43.67 -1.26
CA ALA A 373 14.28 -42.38 -1.82
C ALA A 373 12.75 -42.24 -1.94
N GLU A 374 12.08 -43.29 -2.40
CA GLU A 374 10.62 -43.40 -2.43
C GLU A 374 10.01 -43.20 -1.04
N MET A 375 10.51 -43.95 -0.04
CA MET A 375 10.02 -43.85 1.34
C MET A 375 10.23 -42.45 1.94
N LEU A 376 11.40 -41.83 1.71
CA LEU A 376 11.70 -40.48 2.21
C LEU A 376 10.77 -39.42 1.61
N LEU A 377 10.54 -39.48 0.29
CA LEU A 377 9.66 -38.55 -0.39
C LEU A 377 8.20 -38.74 0.04
N GLY A 378 7.71 -39.99 0.03
CA GLY A 378 6.34 -40.30 0.47
C GLY A 378 6.08 -39.85 1.89
N ARG A 379 6.99 -40.15 2.83
CA ARG A 379 6.89 -39.70 4.22
C ARG A 379 6.90 -38.17 4.35
N ALA A 380 7.76 -37.49 3.60
CA ALA A 380 7.81 -36.04 3.63
C ALA A 380 6.50 -35.41 3.15
N LEU A 381 5.92 -35.93 2.06
CA LEU A 381 4.63 -35.48 1.53
C LEU A 381 3.49 -35.72 2.51
N MET A 382 3.41 -36.93 3.10
CA MET A 382 2.39 -37.25 4.10
C MET A 382 2.51 -36.41 5.38
N ASN A 383 3.71 -35.91 5.66
CA ASN A 383 3.95 -35.04 6.82
C ASN A 383 3.57 -33.59 6.59
N THR A 384 3.36 -33.17 5.34
CA THR A 384 2.93 -31.80 5.03
C THR A 384 1.55 -31.50 5.61
N GLN A 385 1.31 -30.23 5.94
CA GLN A 385 0.00 -29.80 6.44
C GLN A 385 -1.10 -29.93 5.38
N VAL A 386 -0.75 -29.72 4.10
CA VAL A 386 -1.68 -29.89 2.98
C VAL A 386 -2.18 -31.34 2.88
N TYR A 387 -1.31 -32.32 3.12
CA TYR A 387 -1.74 -33.72 3.14
C TYR A 387 -2.55 -34.08 4.39
N LYS A 388 -2.17 -33.55 5.57
CA LYS A 388 -2.84 -33.85 6.84
C LYS A 388 -4.25 -33.25 6.93
N SER A 389 -4.42 -32.02 6.43
CA SER A 389 -5.66 -31.26 6.48
C SER A 389 -6.04 -30.77 5.07
N PRO A 390 -6.35 -31.68 4.12
CA PRO A 390 -6.55 -31.32 2.72
C PRO A 390 -7.74 -30.39 2.51
N THR A 391 -8.80 -30.56 3.31
CA THR A 391 -10.01 -29.72 3.30
C THR A 391 -9.70 -28.23 3.39
N ASP A 392 -8.69 -27.88 4.19
CA ASP A 392 -8.34 -26.49 4.45
C ASP A 392 -7.67 -25.82 3.23
N TYR A 393 -7.27 -26.59 2.21
CA TYR A 393 -6.47 -26.08 1.08
C TYR A 393 -7.12 -26.31 -0.30
N VAL A 394 -8.31 -26.91 -0.35
CA VAL A 394 -8.95 -27.30 -1.61
C VAL A 394 -9.38 -26.10 -2.47
N HIS A 395 -9.49 -24.91 -1.88
CA HIS A 395 -9.81 -23.66 -2.60
C HIS A 395 -8.58 -23.03 -3.25
N CYS A 396 -7.37 -23.44 -2.86
CA CYS A 396 -6.11 -22.90 -3.37
C CYS A 396 -6.02 -21.36 -3.34
N MET A 397 -6.53 -20.73 -2.29
CA MET A 397 -6.46 -19.28 -2.08
C MET A 397 -5.15 -18.87 -1.41
N ASP A 398 -4.71 -17.64 -1.64
CA ASP A 398 -3.49 -17.12 -1.02
C ASP A 398 -3.64 -15.68 -0.49
N SER A 399 -2.82 -15.38 0.51
CA SER A 399 -2.79 -14.08 1.21
C SER A 399 -1.89 -13.04 0.56
N TYR A 400 -1.39 -13.27 -0.68
CA TYR A 400 -0.35 -12.45 -1.31
C TYR A 400 -0.71 -10.96 -1.38
N TYR A 401 -1.96 -10.64 -1.72
CA TYR A 401 -2.42 -9.26 -1.81
C TYR A 401 -2.58 -8.61 -0.43
N VAL A 402 -2.96 -9.37 0.59
CA VAL A 402 -3.04 -8.85 1.96
C VAL A 402 -1.64 -8.51 2.48
N GLU A 403 -0.64 -9.36 2.22
CA GLU A 403 0.76 -9.06 2.54
C GLU A 403 1.30 -7.88 1.72
N SER A 404 0.84 -7.72 0.48
CA SER A 404 1.18 -6.55 -0.34
C SER A 404 0.59 -5.25 0.23
N PHE A 405 -0.65 -5.29 0.74
CA PHE A 405 -1.25 -4.17 1.47
C PHE A 405 -0.51 -3.88 2.79
N ASN A 406 -0.14 -4.91 3.55
CA ASN A 406 0.69 -4.80 4.76
C ASN A 406 2.03 -4.08 4.52
N ASN A 407 2.56 -4.17 3.30
CA ASN A 407 3.74 -3.42 2.88
C ASN A 407 3.39 -1.98 2.46
N ALA A 408 2.30 -1.78 1.73
CA ALA A 408 1.85 -0.45 1.31
C ALA A 408 1.53 0.47 2.49
N ILE A 409 0.86 -0.05 3.52
CA ILE A 409 0.49 0.70 4.73
C ILE A 409 1.70 1.23 5.51
N LEU A 410 2.90 0.67 5.32
CA LEU A 410 4.14 1.15 5.96
C LEU A 410 4.51 2.58 5.54
N GLN A 411 4.06 3.04 4.37
CA GLN A 411 4.20 4.44 3.96
C GLN A 411 3.49 5.38 4.95
N TYR A 412 2.35 4.95 5.49
CA TYR A 412 1.51 5.75 6.36
C TYR A 412 1.79 5.50 7.83
N HIS A 413 2.07 4.27 8.25
CA HIS A 413 2.57 4.02 9.60
C HIS A 413 3.39 2.73 9.71
N ASP A 414 4.59 2.89 10.28
CA ASP A 414 5.49 1.79 10.59
C ASP A 414 5.01 1.03 11.84
N LYS A 415 5.20 -0.30 11.85
CA LYS A 415 4.86 -1.17 12.99
C LYS A 415 5.57 -0.79 14.30
N ARG A 416 6.65 0.01 14.26
CA ARG A 416 7.48 0.34 15.42
C ARG A 416 7.08 1.63 16.10
N ILE A 417 6.23 2.44 15.48
CA ILE A 417 5.90 3.77 15.96
C ILE A 417 4.55 3.72 16.68
N ASN A 418 4.52 4.28 17.89
CA ASN A 418 3.31 4.41 18.67
C ASN A 418 2.60 5.70 18.27
N PHE A 419 1.36 5.57 17.78
CA PHE A 419 0.48 6.70 17.50
C PHE A 419 -0.68 6.71 18.51
N SER A 420 -1.31 7.86 18.71
CA SER A 420 -2.63 7.87 19.35
C SER A 420 -3.66 7.15 18.47
N LYS A 421 -4.75 6.64 19.05
CA LYS A 421 -5.75 5.85 18.32
C LYS A 421 -6.31 6.60 17.11
N GLN A 422 -6.60 7.90 17.26
CA GLN A 422 -7.14 8.72 16.18
C GLN A 422 -6.14 8.91 15.04
N VAL A 423 -4.87 9.20 15.35
CA VAL A 423 -3.81 9.36 14.31
C VAL A 423 -3.50 8.04 13.63
N TYR A 424 -3.53 6.94 14.38
CA TYR A 424 -3.37 5.59 13.84
C TYR A 424 -4.48 5.29 12.82
N ILE A 425 -5.74 5.47 13.20
CA ILE A 425 -6.90 5.25 12.32
C ILE A 425 -6.84 6.16 11.09
N LEU A 426 -6.50 7.45 11.23
CA LEU A 426 -6.32 8.34 10.08
C LEU A 426 -5.30 7.77 9.08
N ARG A 427 -4.14 7.32 9.57
CA ARG A 427 -3.07 6.77 8.73
C ARG A 427 -3.47 5.44 8.08
N THR A 428 -4.18 4.58 8.79
CA THR A 428 -4.77 3.36 8.23
C THR A 428 -5.77 3.69 7.12
N ASN A 429 -6.68 4.65 7.35
CA ASN A 429 -7.68 5.05 6.37
C ASN A 429 -7.05 5.66 5.11
N LEU A 430 -6.00 6.47 5.24
CA LEU A 430 -5.24 6.99 4.09
C LEU A 430 -4.57 5.85 3.29
N ALA A 431 -4.07 4.81 3.96
CA ALA A 431 -3.50 3.65 3.29
C ALA A 431 -4.55 2.83 2.53
N VAL A 432 -5.77 2.72 3.08
CA VAL A 432 -6.91 2.08 2.42
C VAL A 432 -7.27 2.83 1.14
N LEU A 433 -7.43 4.16 1.23
CA LEU A 433 -7.73 4.99 0.05
C LEU A 433 -6.66 4.85 -1.04
N ASP A 434 -5.38 4.94 -0.66
CA ASP A 434 -4.26 4.76 -1.59
C ASP A 434 -4.23 3.34 -2.19
N TRP A 435 -4.56 2.31 -1.42
CA TRP A 435 -4.61 0.95 -1.94
C TRP A 435 -5.77 0.73 -2.91
N ASN A 436 -6.99 1.10 -2.52
CA ASN A 436 -8.19 0.86 -3.32
C ASN A 436 -8.17 1.61 -4.65
N GLU A 437 -7.50 2.77 -4.72
CA GLU A 437 -7.28 3.51 -5.98
C GLU A 437 -6.24 2.83 -6.88
N HIS A 438 -5.26 2.10 -6.32
CA HIS A 438 -4.04 1.71 -7.04
C HIS A 438 -3.73 0.21 -7.06
N VAL A 439 -4.58 -0.65 -6.49
CA VAL A 439 -4.44 -2.10 -6.62
C VAL A 439 -4.70 -2.52 -8.07
N ASN A 440 -4.01 -3.57 -8.54
CA ASN A 440 -4.13 -4.10 -9.90
C ASN A 440 -3.87 -3.10 -11.05
N ARG A 441 -3.03 -2.07 -10.83
CA ARG A 441 -2.64 -1.11 -11.88
C ARG A 441 -2.20 -1.80 -13.17
N GLN A 442 -2.66 -1.26 -14.30
CA GLN A 442 -2.30 -1.74 -15.63
C GLN A 442 -0.79 -1.65 -15.89
N THR A 443 -0.28 -2.60 -16.68
CA THR A 443 1.12 -2.62 -17.12
C THR A 443 1.28 -1.74 -18.36
N THR A 444 2.24 -0.81 -18.34
CA THR A 444 2.53 0.09 -19.48
C THR A 444 3.64 -0.47 -20.37
N SER A 445 4.63 -1.14 -19.80
CA SER A 445 5.75 -1.72 -20.53
C SER A 445 6.42 -2.84 -19.73
N LEU A 446 7.37 -3.53 -20.35
CA LEU A 446 8.24 -4.49 -19.68
C LEU A 446 9.67 -3.93 -19.65
N LYS A 447 10.27 -3.87 -18.46
CA LYS A 447 11.68 -3.53 -18.30
C LYS A 447 12.48 -4.79 -17.99
N THR A 448 13.58 -5.01 -18.69
CA THR A 448 14.54 -6.05 -18.33
C THR A 448 15.36 -5.54 -17.15
N VAL A 449 15.30 -6.24 -16.02
CA VAL A 449 16.18 -5.98 -14.89
C VAL A 449 17.28 -7.05 -14.91
N GLN A 450 18.53 -6.60 -14.95
CA GLN A 450 19.67 -7.48 -14.71
C GLN A 450 19.88 -7.56 -13.20
N ASP A 451 19.81 -8.77 -12.64
CA ASP A 451 20.22 -8.99 -11.26
C ASP A 451 21.74 -8.81 -11.19
N ALA A 452 22.20 -7.83 -10.41
CA ALA A 452 23.64 -7.58 -10.22
C ALA A 452 24.39 -8.81 -9.67
N LYS A 453 23.70 -9.71 -8.96
CA LYS A 453 24.27 -10.97 -8.46
C LYS A 453 24.16 -12.12 -9.45
N ASN A 454 23.30 -12.03 -10.46
CA ASN A 454 23.10 -13.05 -11.50
C ASN A 454 22.88 -12.39 -12.88
N PRO A 455 23.95 -11.89 -13.55
CA PRO A 455 23.82 -11.09 -14.78
C PRO A 455 23.15 -11.82 -15.95
N ARG A 456 23.20 -13.16 -15.96
CA ARG A 456 22.54 -14.00 -16.97
C ARG A 456 21.04 -14.17 -16.72
N ARG A 457 20.55 -13.82 -15.53
CA ARG A 457 19.12 -13.89 -15.18
C ARG A 457 18.45 -12.59 -15.63
N GLN A 458 18.08 -12.52 -16.90
CA GLN A 458 17.26 -11.44 -17.41
C GLN A 458 15.79 -11.70 -17.05
N VAL A 459 15.28 -10.95 -16.07
CA VAL A 459 13.86 -11.02 -15.69
C VAL A 459 13.14 -9.82 -16.31
N LYS A 460 12.10 -10.10 -17.10
CA LYS A 460 11.17 -9.05 -17.55
C LYS A 460 10.28 -8.68 -16.37
N VAL A 461 10.39 -7.43 -15.91
CA VAL A 461 9.58 -6.87 -14.83
C VAL A 461 8.54 -5.94 -15.44
N LYS A 462 7.28 -6.07 -14.99
CA LYS A 462 6.17 -5.21 -15.41
C LYS A 462 6.38 -3.80 -14.87
N VAL A 463 6.39 -2.81 -15.75
CA VAL A 463 6.31 -1.39 -15.38
C VAL A 463 4.83 -1.04 -15.30
N LEU A 464 4.38 -0.57 -14.14
CA LEU A 464 2.97 -0.25 -13.89
C LEU A 464 2.68 1.22 -14.23
N LYS A 465 1.44 1.52 -14.62
CA LYS A 465 0.93 2.89 -14.79
C LYS A 465 1.19 3.70 -13.51
N ARG A 466 1.59 4.97 -13.65
CA ARG A 466 1.83 5.85 -12.49
C ARG A 466 0.54 5.97 -11.65
N LYS A 467 0.70 6.05 -10.32
CA LYS A 467 -0.39 6.33 -9.39
C LYS A 467 -1.00 7.71 -9.69
N SER A 468 -2.33 7.82 -9.68
CA SER A 468 -3.08 9.04 -9.98
C SER A 468 -3.19 9.95 -8.76
N TYR A 469 -3.38 9.36 -7.58
CA TYR A 469 -3.57 10.08 -6.31
C TYR A 469 -4.78 11.03 -6.29
N ASN A 470 -5.89 10.62 -6.92
CA ASN A 470 -7.15 11.36 -6.97
C ASN A 470 -7.69 11.63 -5.56
N MET A 471 -7.49 10.69 -4.63
CA MET A 471 -7.93 10.84 -3.25
C MET A 471 -7.31 12.06 -2.54
N TRP A 472 -6.14 12.54 -2.97
CA TRP A 472 -5.56 13.77 -2.41
C TRP A 472 -6.43 14.98 -2.75
N SER A 473 -6.87 15.08 -4.00
CA SER A 473 -7.76 16.14 -4.47
C SER A 473 -9.12 16.06 -3.79
N GLU A 474 -9.72 14.86 -3.69
CA GLU A 474 -11.02 14.68 -3.04
C GLU A 474 -11.02 15.10 -1.56
N ILE A 475 -10.00 14.68 -0.80
CA ILE A 475 -9.83 15.11 0.60
C ILE A 475 -9.71 16.64 0.67
N TRP A 476 -8.93 17.23 -0.23
CA TRP A 476 -8.76 18.67 -0.27
C TRP A 476 -10.06 19.40 -0.58
N ASP A 477 -10.81 18.94 -1.58
CA ASP A 477 -12.04 19.60 -2.02
C ASP A 477 -13.11 19.57 -0.92
N GLN A 478 -13.26 18.45 -0.20
CA GLN A 478 -14.14 18.40 0.97
C GLN A 478 -13.67 19.32 2.11
N LEU A 479 -12.37 19.43 2.34
CA LEU A 479 -11.84 20.39 3.31
C LEU A 479 -12.12 21.83 2.91
N VAL A 480 -12.05 22.16 1.62
CA VAL A 480 -12.42 23.49 1.11
C VAL A 480 -13.87 23.79 1.46
N GLN A 481 -14.81 22.86 1.22
CA GLN A 481 -16.22 23.07 1.59
C GLN A 481 -16.36 23.36 3.10
N ILE A 482 -15.69 22.58 3.95
CA ILE A 482 -15.73 22.75 5.42
C ILE A 482 -15.14 24.08 5.89
N TYR A 483 -14.10 24.61 5.24
CA TYR A 483 -13.49 25.88 5.65
C TYR A 483 -14.18 27.10 5.05
N LEU A 484 -14.92 26.93 3.96
CA LEU A 484 -15.68 28.00 3.33
C LEU A 484 -17.16 28.00 3.75
N ASP A 485 -17.57 27.07 4.62
CA ASP A 485 -18.95 26.86 5.07
C ASP A 485 -19.93 26.72 3.87
N LEU A 486 -19.51 25.97 2.84
CA LEU A 486 -20.25 25.74 1.60
C LEU A 486 -21.12 24.49 1.64
#